data_AF-A0AAU1GIQ5-F1
#
_entry.id   AF-A0AAU1GIQ5-F1
#
_cell.length_a   1.000
_cell.length_b   1.000
_cell.length_c   1.000
_cell.angle_alpha   90.00
_cell.angle_beta   90.00
_cell.angle_gamma   90.00
#
_symmetry.space_group_name_H-M   'P 1'
#
loop_
_entity.id
_entity.type
_entity.pdbx_description
1 polymer ?
#
loop_
_entity_poly.entity_id
_entity_poly.type
_entity_poly.pdbx_seq_one_letter_code
_entity_poly.pdbx_strand_id
1 'polypeptide(L)'
;MTLRPPVEPMLAQAAESVPGPVALRAGVAYEQKLDGHRALLFTAAGPGGTVLVQTRRGALVQDRWPDLVAAAEGQLPHGLVLDGELVVWDAEAERLSFEALQRRAATRARGAAGLAARRPAYFVAFDVLQLNGQELLTRPYAERRALLEGWRTGCRTGQPMPMPMCWPGWRRGSSERRCAA
;
A
#
# COMPACT_ATOMS: atom_id res chain seq x y z
N MET A 1 -8.94 20.17 -5.19
CA MET A 1 -9.24 19.96 -3.76
C MET A 1 -8.26 18.93 -3.22
N THR A 2 -7.86 19.04 -1.95
CA THR A 2 -6.91 18.12 -1.31
C THR A 2 -7.64 17.31 -0.24
N LEU A 3 -7.61 15.99 -0.37
CA LEU A 3 -8.16 15.03 0.58
C LEU A 3 -7.49 15.16 1.94
N ARG A 4 -8.31 15.11 2.99
CA ARG A 4 -7.88 15.11 4.39
C ARG A 4 -8.62 14.03 5.16
N PRO A 5 -7.99 13.36 6.14
CA PRO A 5 -8.69 12.44 7.02
C PRO A 5 -9.83 13.12 7.78
N PRO A 6 -10.94 12.41 8.08
CA PRO A 6 -11.23 11.06 7.63
C PRO A 6 -11.76 11.03 6.19
N VAL A 7 -11.24 10.11 5.37
CA VAL A 7 -11.82 9.75 4.06
C VAL A 7 -12.52 8.40 4.19
N GLU A 8 -13.78 8.31 3.76
CA GLU A 8 -14.53 7.05 3.74
C GLU A 8 -14.05 6.16 2.58
N PRO A 9 -13.48 4.96 2.86
CA PRO A 9 -12.98 4.10 1.79
C PRO A 9 -14.13 3.42 1.02
N MET A 10 -13.97 3.26 -0.30
CA MET A 10 -14.92 2.50 -1.12
C MET A 10 -15.00 1.04 -0.66
N LEU A 11 -16.18 0.54 -0.34
CA LEU A 11 -16.35 -0.83 0.14
C LEU A 11 -16.61 -1.82 -1.00
N ALA A 12 -16.06 -3.03 -0.86
CA ALA A 12 -16.38 -4.14 -1.75
C ALA A 12 -17.65 -4.86 -1.28
N GLN A 13 -18.47 -5.29 -2.22
CA GLN A 13 -19.58 -6.20 -1.97
C GLN A 13 -19.10 -7.65 -2.15
N ALA A 14 -19.53 -8.55 -1.25
CA ALA A 14 -19.25 -9.97 -1.40
C ALA A 14 -20.00 -10.51 -2.63
N ALA A 15 -19.31 -11.33 -3.43
CA ALA A 15 -19.87 -12.05 -4.56
C ALA A 15 -19.71 -13.55 -4.33
N GLU A 16 -20.74 -14.33 -4.63
CA GLU A 16 -20.75 -15.79 -4.44
C GLU A 16 -19.93 -16.53 -5.51
N SER A 17 -19.69 -15.88 -6.65
CA SER A 17 -18.89 -16.44 -7.74
C SER A 17 -18.08 -15.35 -8.44
N VAL A 18 -16.99 -15.78 -9.07
CA VAL A 18 -16.23 -14.92 -9.97
C VAL A 18 -17.13 -14.56 -11.16
N PRO A 19 -17.23 -13.27 -11.55
CA PRO A 19 -18.07 -12.86 -12.66
C PRO A 19 -17.76 -13.66 -13.93
N GLY A 20 -18.82 -14.06 -14.65
CA GLY A 20 -18.68 -14.87 -15.86
C GLY A 20 -18.00 -14.13 -17.03
N PRO A 21 -17.74 -14.82 -18.15
CA PRO A 21 -16.95 -14.31 -19.28
C PRO A 21 -17.44 -12.99 -19.90
N VAL A 22 -18.72 -12.68 -19.76
CA VAL A 22 -19.32 -11.42 -20.24
C VAL A 22 -18.89 -10.24 -19.38
N ALA A 23 -18.85 -10.41 -18.05
CA ALA A 23 -18.35 -9.39 -17.15
C ALA A 23 -16.84 -9.16 -17.34
N LEU A 24 -16.07 -10.22 -17.62
CA LEU A 24 -14.64 -10.11 -17.96
C LEU A 24 -14.39 -9.17 -19.16
N ARG A 25 -15.29 -9.18 -20.15
CA ARG A 25 -15.22 -8.31 -21.34
C ARG A 25 -15.62 -6.87 -21.08
N ALA A 26 -16.25 -6.58 -19.93
CA ALA A 26 -16.72 -5.25 -19.55
C ALA A 26 -15.69 -4.42 -18.75
N GLY A 27 -14.43 -4.86 -18.66
CA GLY A 27 -13.37 -4.11 -17.99
C GLY A 27 -13.24 -4.41 -16.49
N VAL A 28 -13.24 -5.69 -16.12
CA VAL A 28 -13.01 -6.13 -14.73
C VAL A 28 -11.51 -6.24 -14.46
N ALA A 29 -11.08 -5.70 -13.32
CA ALA A 29 -9.73 -5.90 -12.78
C ALA A 29 -9.78 -6.87 -11.60
N TYR A 30 -8.74 -7.71 -11.48
CA TYR A 30 -8.56 -8.63 -10.36
C TYR A 30 -7.30 -8.28 -9.60
N GLU A 31 -7.43 -8.18 -8.29
CA GLU A 31 -6.31 -8.00 -7.38
C GLU A 31 -6.30 -9.13 -6.35
N GLN A 32 -5.10 -9.54 -5.93
CA GLN A 32 -4.97 -10.50 -4.85
C GLN A 32 -5.55 -9.86 -3.58
N LYS A 33 -6.57 -10.49 -3.00
CA LYS A 33 -7.04 -10.11 -1.67
C LYS A 33 -5.98 -10.52 -0.66
N LEU A 34 -5.26 -9.54 -0.13
CA LEU A 34 -4.34 -9.75 0.97
C LEU A 34 -5.11 -9.77 2.30
N ASP A 35 -4.70 -10.63 3.22
CA ASP A 35 -5.24 -10.66 4.58
C ASP A 35 -4.39 -9.74 5.46
N GLY A 36 -4.80 -8.47 5.53
CA GLY A 36 -4.14 -7.45 6.31
C GLY A 36 -5.10 -6.47 6.99
N HIS A 37 -4.62 -5.24 7.21
CA HIS A 37 -5.46 -4.13 7.66
C HIS A 37 -5.51 -3.05 6.58
N ARG A 38 -6.67 -2.89 5.95
CA ARG A 38 -6.91 -1.77 5.04
C ARG A 38 -6.65 -0.42 5.72
N ALA A 39 -5.84 0.40 5.06
CA ALA A 39 -5.49 1.74 5.50
C ALA A 39 -5.33 2.70 4.32
N LEU A 40 -5.60 3.98 4.60
CA LEU A 40 -5.26 5.08 3.71
C LEU A 40 -3.97 5.73 4.18
N LEU A 41 -3.05 6.00 3.25
CA LEU A 41 -1.79 6.67 3.50
C LEU A 41 -1.82 8.06 2.87
N PHE A 42 -1.60 9.09 3.68
CA PHE A 42 -1.57 10.48 3.26
C PHE A 42 -0.17 11.03 3.42
N THR A 43 0.44 11.46 2.33
CA THR A 43 1.70 12.22 2.38
C THR A 43 1.41 13.69 2.56
N ALA A 44 2.31 14.40 3.23
CA ALA A 44 2.19 15.85 3.40
C ALA A 44 2.21 16.58 2.06
N ALA A 45 1.55 17.75 2.00
CA ALA A 45 1.50 18.58 0.80
C ALA A 45 2.85 19.25 0.46
N GLY A 46 3.81 19.25 1.39
CA GLY A 46 5.13 19.83 1.18
C GLY A 46 6.16 19.31 2.20
N PRO A 47 7.40 19.83 2.11
CA PRO A 47 8.52 19.39 2.95
C PRO A 47 8.25 19.57 4.45
N GLY A 48 8.74 18.64 5.26
CA GLY A 48 8.64 18.71 6.73
C GLY A 48 7.25 18.43 7.31
N GLY A 49 6.26 18.09 6.47
CA GLY A 49 4.96 17.63 6.96
C GLY A 49 4.95 16.12 7.22
N THR A 50 4.06 15.70 8.12
CA THR A 50 3.98 14.31 8.61
C THR A 50 3.10 13.43 7.72
N VAL A 51 3.53 12.19 7.49
CA VAL A 51 2.68 11.16 6.89
C VAL A 51 1.60 10.69 7.88
N LEU A 52 0.35 10.64 7.42
CA LEU A 52 -0.77 10.12 8.19
C LEU A 52 -1.19 8.75 7.67
N VAL A 53 -1.56 7.87 8.59
CA VAL A 53 -2.09 6.54 8.28
C VAL A 53 -3.46 6.41 8.93
N GLN A 54 -4.50 6.28 8.11
CA GLN A 54 -5.89 6.18 8.56
C GLN A 54 -6.38 4.74 8.37
N THR A 55 -6.94 4.14 9.42
CA THR A 55 -7.61 2.84 9.32
C THR A 55 -8.91 2.94 8.53
N ARG A 56 -9.45 1.77 8.10
CA ARG A 56 -10.79 1.68 7.50
C ARG A 56 -11.90 2.39 8.29
N ARG A 57 -11.78 2.51 9.62
CA ARG A 57 -12.77 3.17 10.50
C ARG A 57 -12.48 4.64 10.77
N GLY A 58 -11.52 5.26 10.08
CA GLY A 58 -11.19 6.68 10.22
C GLY A 58 -10.15 7.01 11.30
N ALA A 59 -9.74 6.05 12.13
CA ALA A 59 -8.75 6.31 13.18
C ALA A 59 -7.34 6.51 12.61
N LEU A 60 -6.63 7.53 13.09
CA LEU A 60 -5.23 7.81 12.77
C LEU A 60 -4.30 6.97 13.64
N VAL A 61 -3.35 6.28 13.02
CA VAL A 61 -2.50 5.25 13.66
C VAL A 61 -1.02 5.34 13.27
N GLN A 62 -0.57 6.45 12.67
CA GLN A 62 0.80 6.63 12.17
C GLN A 62 1.87 6.42 13.26
N ASP A 63 1.56 6.71 14.52
CA ASP A 63 2.44 6.51 15.68
C ASP A 63 2.77 5.03 15.96
N ARG A 64 1.93 4.11 15.46
CA ARG A 64 2.14 2.65 15.58
C ARG A 64 2.95 2.07 14.43
N TRP A 65 3.11 2.81 13.35
CA TRP A 65 3.80 2.38 12.12
C TRP A 65 4.97 3.31 11.75
N PRO A 66 5.94 3.53 12.66
CA PRO A 66 7.01 4.50 12.43
C PRO A 66 7.93 4.15 11.24
N ASP A 67 8.14 2.86 10.99
CA ASP A 67 8.83 2.33 9.81
C ASP A 67 8.12 2.68 8.50
N LEU A 68 6.79 2.54 8.47
CA LEU A 68 6.00 2.90 7.30
C LEU A 68 6.03 4.42 7.05
N VAL A 69 5.88 5.21 8.11
CA VAL A 69 5.95 6.68 8.05
C VAL A 69 7.30 7.12 7.48
N ALA A 70 8.40 6.62 8.05
CA ALA A 70 9.73 6.95 7.59
C ALA A 70 9.96 6.53 6.13
N ALA A 71 9.50 5.33 5.75
CA ALA A 71 9.59 4.87 4.36
C ALA A 71 8.79 5.75 3.40
N ALA A 72 7.59 6.16 3.80
CA ALA A 72 6.72 7.01 3.00
C ALA A 72 7.31 8.43 2.82
N GLU A 73 7.80 9.03 3.90
CA GLU A 73 8.44 10.35 3.87
C GLU A 73 9.70 10.39 3.01
N GLY A 74 10.47 9.29 2.98
CA GLY A 74 11.71 9.20 2.19
C GLY A 74 11.53 8.83 0.72
N GLN A 75 10.38 8.29 0.32
CA GLN A 75 10.22 7.66 -1.00
C GLN A 75 8.99 8.12 -1.81
N LEU A 76 7.97 8.70 -1.15
CA LEU A 76 6.73 9.08 -1.82
C LEU A 76 6.69 10.61 -2.05
N PRO A 77 6.10 11.07 -3.18
CA PRO A 77 5.91 12.47 -3.46
C PRO A 77 4.92 13.08 -2.49
N HIS A 78 5.04 14.39 -2.33
CA HIS A 78 4.12 15.18 -1.55
C HIS A 78 2.72 15.25 -2.18
N GLY A 79 1.69 15.35 -1.34
CA GLY A 79 0.31 15.51 -1.79
C GLY A 79 -0.27 14.25 -2.45
N LEU A 80 0.25 13.08 -2.13
CA LEU A 80 -0.28 11.77 -2.51
C LEU A 80 -1.21 11.20 -1.43
N VAL A 81 -2.31 10.59 -1.86
CA VAL A 81 -3.19 9.75 -1.01
C VAL A 81 -3.38 8.38 -1.66
N LEU A 82 -3.02 7.32 -0.95
CA LEU A 82 -3.12 5.93 -1.39
C LEU A 82 -4.13 5.14 -0.57
N ASP A 83 -4.82 4.19 -1.21
CA ASP A 83 -5.61 3.15 -0.54
C ASP A 83 -4.91 1.81 -0.72
N GLY A 84 -4.79 1.06 0.37
CA GLY A 84 -3.97 -0.14 0.39
C GLY A 84 -4.16 -0.99 1.63
N GLU A 85 -3.41 -2.08 1.66
CA GLU A 85 -3.41 -3.04 2.74
C GLU A 85 -2.09 -2.98 3.52
N LEU A 86 -2.18 -2.86 4.84
CA LEU A 86 -1.05 -3.08 5.74
C LEU A 86 -0.87 -4.57 5.98
N VAL A 87 0.34 -5.07 5.74
CA VAL A 87 0.72 -6.46 5.95
C VAL A 87 2.04 -6.56 6.71
N VAL A 88 2.33 -7.71 7.30
CA VAL A 88 3.63 -7.98 7.94
C VAL A 88 4.17 -9.28 7.36
N TRP A 89 5.42 -9.24 6.92
CA TRP A 89 6.15 -10.43 6.45
C TRP A 89 6.85 -11.10 7.63
N ASP A 90 6.64 -12.40 7.78
CA ASP A 90 7.44 -13.25 8.65
C ASP A 90 8.59 -13.84 7.86
N ALA A 91 9.81 -13.34 8.13
CA ALA A 91 11.01 -13.80 7.43
C ALA A 91 11.39 -15.24 7.77
N GLU A 92 11.05 -15.73 8.97
CA GLU A 92 11.38 -17.10 9.40
C GLU A 92 10.42 -18.11 8.76
N ALA A 93 9.13 -17.78 8.74
CA ALA A 93 8.10 -18.63 8.15
C ALA A 93 7.90 -18.41 6.65
N GLU A 94 8.66 -17.49 6.04
CA GLU A 94 8.56 -17.05 4.64
C GLU A 94 7.11 -16.83 4.16
N ARG A 95 6.31 -16.12 4.97
CA ARG A 95 4.90 -15.83 4.63
C ARG A 95 4.39 -14.56 5.28
N LEU A 96 3.25 -14.07 4.80
CA LEU A 96 2.49 -13.03 5.50
C LEU A 96 1.97 -13.56 6.84
N SER A 97 2.14 -12.75 7.90
CA SER A 97 1.70 -13.09 9.25
C SER A 97 0.66 -12.08 9.74
N PHE A 98 -0.60 -12.50 9.66
CA PHE A 98 -1.72 -11.73 10.21
C PHE A 98 -1.61 -11.56 11.73
N GLU A 99 -1.10 -12.57 12.42
CA GLU A 99 -0.85 -12.49 13.87
C GLU A 99 0.19 -11.41 14.20
N ALA A 100 1.31 -11.36 13.47
CA ALA A 100 2.32 -10.33 13.68
C ALA A 100 1.76 -8.93 13.38
N LEU A 101 0.92 -8.80 12.35
CA LEU A 101 0.20 -7.56 12.04
C LEU A 101 -0.72 -7.13 13.19
N GLN A 102 -1.52 -8.05 13.75
CA GLN A 102 -2.38 -7.76 14.89
C GLN A 102 -1.58 -7.29 16.11
N ARG A 103 -0.46 -7.96 16.42
CA ARG A 103 0.45 -7.54 17.50
C ARG A 103 1.01 -6.14 17.27
N ARG A 104 1.39 -5.81 16.03
CA ARG A 104 1.85 -4.44 15.65
C ARG A 104 0.75 -3.42 15.86
N ALA A 105 -0.46 -3.69 15.39
CA ALA A 105 -1.60 -2.78 15.50
C ALA A 105 -2.04 -2.52 16.95
N ALA A 106 -1.90 -3.51 17.84
CA ALA A 106 -2.20 -3.39 19.27
C ALA A 106 -1.08 -2.73 20.09
N THR A 107 0.14 -2.62 19.53
CA THR A 107 1.29 -2.04 20.24
C THR A 107 1.15 -0.52 20.34
N ARG A 108 1.32 0.03 21.55
CA ARG A 108 1.34 1.48 21.78
C ARG A 108 2.62 2.12 21.24
N ALA A 109 2.57 3.42 20.94
CA ALA A 109 3.68 4.19 20.35
C ALA A 109 5.06 3.92 21.00
N ARG A 110 5.15 3.89 22.34
CA ARG A 110 6.42 3.65 23.06
C ARG A 110 7.11 2.33 22.67
N GLY A 111 6.36 1.29 22.31
CA GLY A 111 6.90 -0.01 21.90
C GLY A 111 6.98 -0.20 20.38
N ALA A 112 6.41 0.72 19.60
CA ALA A 112 6.20 0.54 18.17
C ALA A 112 7.52 0.44 17.39
N ALA A 113 8.51 1.30 17.69
CA ALA A 113 9.80 1.31 17.01
C ALA A 113 10.58 0.00 17.18
N GLY A 114 10.66 -0.53 18.40
CA GLY A 114 11.36 -1.79 18.67
C GLY A 114 10.68 -2.98 18.00
N LEU A 115 9.35 -3.00 17.95
CA LEU A 115 8.61 -4.04 17.25
C LEU A 115 8.70 -3.90 15.73
N ALA A 116 8.72 -2.67 15.20
CA ALA A 116 8.90 -2.38 13.78
C ALA A 116 10.23 -2.93 13.25
N ALA A 117 11.31 -2.74 14.00
CA ALA A 117 12.63 -3.24 13.61
C ALA A 117 12.67 -4.77 13.47
N ARG A 118 11.89 -5.50 14.29
CA ARG A 118 11.83 -6.98 14.25
C ARG A 118 10.78 -7.51 13.26
N ARG A 119 9.70 -6.78 13.07
CA ARG A 119 8.52 -7.18 12.28
C ARG A 119 8.10 -5.98 11.41
N PRO A 120 8.87 -5.66 10.36
CA PRO A 120 8.60 -4.52 9.50
C PRO A 120 7.22 -4.67 8.86
N ALA A 121 6.47 -3.57 8.82
CA ALA A 121 5.19 -3.52 8.14
C ALA A 121 5.40 -3.14 6.68
N TYR A 122 4.48 -3.63 5.85
CA TYR A 122 4.42 -3.28 4.46
C TYR A 122 3.08 -2.72 4.06
N PHE A 123 3.10 -1.73 3.18
CA PHE A 123 1.90 -1.13 2.61
C PHE A 123 1.80 -1.50 1.15
N VAL A 124 0.71 -2.18 0.82
CA VAL A 124 0.43 -2.69 -0.52
C VAL A 124 -0.73 -1.89 -1.09
N ALA A 125 -0.41 -0.87 -1.89
CA ALA A 125 -1.38 0.04 -2.49
C ALA A 125 -2.11 -0.62 -3.67
N PHE A 126 -3.43 -0.51 -3.71
CA PHE A 126 -4.28 -0.96 -4.83
C PHE A 126 -5.03 0.19 -5.51
N ASP A 127 -5.14 1.36 -4.88
CA ASP A 127 -5.74 2.57 -5.48
C ASP A 127 -4.95 3.84 -5.14
N VAL A 128 -5.10 4.87 -5.98
CA VAL A 128 -4.57 6.22 -5.77
C VAL A 128 -5.73 7.20 -5.78
N LEU A 129 -5.98 7.84 -4.64
CA LEU A 129 -7.11 8.73 -4.43
C LEU A 129 -6.74 10.19 -4.70
N GLN A 130 -5.46 10.52 -4.58
CA GLN A 130 -4.91 11.84 -4.89
C GLN A 130 -3.48 11.71 -5.35
N LEU A 131 -3.10 12.50 -6.36
CA LEU A 131 -1.73 12.60 -6.85
C LEU A 131 -1.37 14.07 -7.07
N ASN A 132 -0.19 14.51 -6.61
CA ASN A 132 0.27 15.89 -6.72
C ASN A 132 -0.77 16.93 -6.23
N GLY A 133 -1.47 16.60 -5.14
CA GLY A 133 -2.50 17.47 -4.56
C GLY A 133 -3.82 17.53 -5.33
N GLN A 134 -3.98 16.75 -6.41
CA GLN A 134 -5.21 16.66 -7.20
C GLN A 134 -6.00 15.40 -6.84
N GLU A 135 -7.23 15.59 -6.40
CA GLU A 135 -8.17 14.51 -6.09
C GLU A 135 -8.58 13.75 -7.36
N LEU A 136 -8.64 12.42 -7.25
CA LEU A 136 -8.93 11.50 -8.36
C LEU A 136 -10.23 10.71 -8.15
N LEU A 137 -10.99 10.96 -7.07
CA LEU A 137 -12.18 10.17 -6.71
C LEU A 137 -13.25 10.11 -7.81
N THR A 138 -13.34 11.15 -8.65
CA THR A 138 -14.29 11.22 -9.77
C THR A 138 -13.78 10.56 -11.05
N ARG A 139 -12.51 10.13 -11.08
CA ARG A 139 -11.90 9.45 -12.23
C ARG A 139 -12.29 7.97 -12.26
N PRO A 140 -12.45 7.37 -13.45
CA PRO A 140 -12.61 5.93 -13.58
C PRO A 140 -11.47 5.16 -12.90
N TYR A 141 -11.76 4.01 -12.29
CA TYR A 141 -10.76 3.19 -11.61
C TYR A 141 -9.59 2.81 -12.53
N ALA A 142 -9.85 2.50 -13.81
CA ALA A 142 -8.79 2.19 -14.77
C ALA A 142 -7.76 3.32 -14.95
N GLU A 143 -8.20 4.59 -14.94
CA GLU A 143 -7.30 5.75 -14.99
C GLU A 143 -6.49 5.86 -13.70
N ARG A 144 -7.12 5.72 -12.54
CA ARG A 144 -6.42 5.73 -11.25
C ARG A 144 -5.39 4.61 -11.17
N ARG A 145 -5.75 3.41 -11.64
CA ARG A 145 -4.85 2.27 -11.67
C ARG A 145 -3.64 2.51 -12.57
N ALA A 146 -3.85 3.05 -13.76
CA ALA A 146 -2.75 3.43 -14.65
C ALA A 146 -1.83 4.49 -14.02
N LEU A 147 -2.37 5.45 -13.28
CA LEU A 147 -1.58 6.43 -12.54
C LEU A 147 -0.76 5.80 -11.39
N LEU A 148 -1.37 4.89 -10.62
CA LEU A 148 -0.71 4.15 -9.54
C LEU A 148 0.48 3.33 -10.06
N GLU A 149 0.32 2.69 -11.22
CA GLU A 149 1.37 1.91 -11.88
C GLU A 149 2.41 2.81 -12.56
N GLY A 150 1.97 3.89 -13.21
CA GLY A 150 2.81 4.79 -14.01
C GLY A 150 3.77 5.66 -13.19
N TRP A 151 3.36 6.13 -12.01
CA TRP A 151 4.28 6.85 -11.12
C TRP A 151 5.43 5.95 -10.59
N ARG A 152 5.33 4.63 -10.77
CA ARG A 152 6.30 3.63 -10.30
C ARG A 152 7.19 3.03 -11.38
N THR A 153 7.23 3.56 -12.61
CA THR A 153 8.12 3.06 -13.69
C THR A 153 9.61 3.40 -13.47
N GLY A 154 10.15 2.94 -12.34
CA GLY A 154 11.48 2.34 -12.23
C GLY A 154 11.40 0.82 -11.91
N CYS A 155 10.23 0.28 -11.54
CA CYS A 155 10.05 -1.14 -11.22
C CYS A 155 8.92 -1.74 -12.07
N ARG A 156 9.29 -2.51 -13.09
CA ARG A 156 8.36 -3.35 -13.87
C ARG A 156 7.82 -4.48 -12.98
N THR A 157 6.51 -4.48 -12.72
CA THR A 157 5.53 -5.54 -13.06
C THR A 157 4.31 -5.46 -12.14
N GLY A 158 3.13 -5.20 -12.72
CA GLY A 158 1.76 -5.70 -12.46
C GLY A 158 1.29 -6.29 -11.12
N GLN A 159 1.95 -6.06 -9.98
CA GLN A 159 1.47 -6.48 -8.66
C GLN A 159 1.59 -5.32 -7.67
N PRO A 160 0.66 -5.21 -6.71
CA PRO A 160 0.69 -4.13 -5.75
C PRO A 160 1.93 -4.32 -4.84
N MET A 161 2.81 -3.31 -4.80
CA MET A 161 4.13 -3.48 -4.18
C MET A 161 4.11 -3.25 -2.67
N PRO A 162 4.75 -4.13 -1.88
CA PRO A 162 5.02 -3.90 -0.46
C PRO A 162 6.22 -2.95 -0.27
N MET A 163 6.05 -1.81 0.41
CA MET A 163 7.16 -1.02 0.99
C MET A 163 7.54 -1.57 2.36
N PRO A 164 8.81 -1.70 2.81
CA PRO A 164 10.02 -1.26 2.15
C PRO A 164 10.64 -2.35 1.27
N MET A 165 11.24 -1.90 0.16
CA MET A 165 11.83 -2.72 -0.91
C MET A 165 12.94 -3.66 -0.41
N CYS A 166 12.57 -4.86 0.03
CA CYS A 166 13.45 -6.01 0.21
C CYS A 166 12.60 -7.20 0.68
N TRP A 167 12.10 -8.01 -0.25
CA TRP A 167 11.56 -9.33 0.08
C TRP A 167 12.73 -10.33 -0.04
N PRO A 168 13.20 -10.97 1.04
CA PRO A 168 14.36 -11.88 1.01
C PRO A 168 14.20 -13.13 0.10
N GLY A 169 12.99 -13.44 -0.34
CA GLY A 169 12.61 -14.64 -1.09
C GLY A 169 12.34 -14.41 -2.58
N TRP A 170 12.41 -13.17 -3.09
CA TRP A 170 12.23 -12.92 -4.52
C TRP A 170 13.56 -13.13 -5.27
N ARG A 171 13.89 -14.39 -5.59
CA ARG A 171 14.99 -14.70 -6.50
C ARG A 171 14.57 -14.37 -7.94
N ARG A 172 15.33 -13.46 -8.57
CA ARG A 172 15.30 -13.24 -10.01
C ARG A 172 15.42 -14.58 -10.74
N GLY A 173 14.44 -14.89 -11.59
CA GLY A 173 14.59 -15.87 -12.64
C GLY A 173 15.86 -15.54 -13.43
N SER A 174 16.80 -16.48 -13.42
CA SER A 174 18.04 -16.43 -14.19
C SER A 174 17.73 -16.30 -15.68
N SER A 175 18.03 -15.15 -16.25
CA SER A 175 18.55 -15.12 -17.61
C SER A 175 19.54 -13.97 -17.72
N GLU A 176 20.78 -14.36 -18.01
CA GLU A 176 21.90 -13.49 -18.32
C GLU A 176 21.52 -12.48 -19.40
N ARG A 177 21.90 -11.22 -19.18
CA ARG A 177 22.55 -10.41 -20.22
C ARG A 177 23.27 -9.26 -19.54
N ARG A 178 24.60 -9.38 -19.57
CA ARG A 178 25.58 -8.36 -19.21
C ARG A 178 25.31 -7.11 -20.06
N CYS A 179 25.27 -5.92 -19.44
CA CYS A 179 25.70 -4.71 -20.14
C CYS A 179 27.10 -4.39 -19.66
N ALA A 180 28.04 -4.48 -20.60
CA ALA A 180 29.34 -3.84 -20.50
C ALA A 180 29.16 -2.30 -20.50
N ALA A 181 30.24 -1.63 -20.12
CA ALA A 181 30.41 -0.18 -19.97
C ALA A 181 29.85 0.67 -21.11
#